data_AF-A0A0F8X8N1-F1
#
_entry.id   AF-A0A0F8X8N1-F1
#
_cell.length_a   1.000
_cell.length_b   1.000
_cell.length_c   1.000
_cell.angle_alpha   90.00
_cell.angle_beta   90.00
_cell.angle_gamma   90.00
#
_symmetry.space_group_name_H-M   'P 1'
#
loop_
_entity.id
_entity.type
_entity.pdbx_description
1 polymer ?
#
loop_
_entity_poly.entity_id
_entity_poly.type
_entity_poly.pdbx_seq_one_letter_code
_entity_poly.pdbx_strand_id
1 'polypeptide(L)'
;VNSMVQGRGSFTLGIDASNTIAVDEELGEVYVQVPTPELSSFAVGYSFKAPLPSLRDILGEEEEEEEKEEKEEEDGGEKEPAGDQAHQAQTDMVIHASISGPLKQLHQEAEVTHLDGTTEIRKLPLPLILSTKNFKLGAGVSHVFGDLSSARGIFRRWPLSMLHYSGVTVHAHVLPSLALETNFAKNFTPVEGTKPFKVVLGSTFHFSILQALPVVGLQVTKEIGERKIAFCSWSSGFVSWPTVVQQFLNPFVSLGFDVGNALRVPNQISQFQFGIMSQPKQPTLASIDDDDDDDDDDDDDDDDGSKFESEEDYETKTEYAKVRAKQREENKAAEAWQVGLSSSPMANGVSVTYARNIFSGKPANKVALSEWSAEKHYPMPPAKEHRSVRLEVTSTVDMSLSLAWSVEGTRQVGDFTRMGLGVGVQGARGLVMTISWSRLGQRIKLPVAVCPLQAVNADAAAVALIFPWVAYCAVEFGWIRPQERRNRRKLIARRQKQLRKLIPQKSAESAQAIELMADQVRRRQEREDRQGGLVITKAEYGYYPSKRKGSKGDREPEVANVTIPVAALVDRGQLVISKETAKFHILGFHDPAPLQPKILKIWYRYHDKEHYVEANDTEGVTCPMRQHLLDA
;
A
#
# COMPACT_ATOMS: atom_id res chain seq x y z
N VAL A 1 -10.27 -18.07 2.76
CA VAL A 1 -9.45 -16.84 2.61
C VAL A 1 -7.95 -17.17 2.63
N ASN A 2 -7.47 -17.99 3.57
CA ASN A 2 -6.06 -18.39 3.67
C ASN A 2 -5.46 -19.00 2.39
N SER A 3 -6.22 -19.83 1.66
CA SER A 3 -5.79 -20.38 0.36
C SER A 3 -5.54 -19.31 -0.72
N MET A 4 -6.33 -18.23 -0.74
CA MET A 4 -6.13 -17.09 -1.67
C MET A 4 -4.92 -16.24 -1.26
N VAL A 5 -4.55 -16.21 0.02
CA VAL A 5 -3.38 -15.45 0.51
C VAL A 5 -2.08 -16.20 0.20
N GLN A 6 -2.09 -17.53 0.31
CA GLN A 6 -0.92 -18.38 0.06
C GLN A 6 -0.67 -18.60 -1.44
N GLY A 7 -1.72 -18.62 -2.26
CA GLY A 7 -1.64 -18.75 -3.72
C GLY A 7 -1.61 -17.38 -4.44
N ARG A 8 -0.85 -17.28 -5.52
CA ARG A 8 -0.87 -16.13 -6.43
C ARG A 8 -1.44 -16.57 -7.78
N GLY A 9 -2.59 -16.04 -8.15
CA GLY A 9 -3.19 -16.25 -9.46
C GLY A 9 -3.09 -15.02 -10.34
N SER A 10 -2.98 -15.25 -11.65
CA SER A 10 -2.99 -14.22 -12.67
C SER A 10 -3.91 -14.65 -13.81
N PHE A 11 -4.75 -13.72 -14.27
CA PHE A 11 -5.67 -13.91 -15.38
C PHE A 11 -5.55 -12.69 -16.30
N THR A 12 -5.34 -12.91 -17.59
CA THR A 12 -5.31 -11.87 -18.60
C THR A 12 -6.21 -12.26 -19.77
N LEU A 13 -7.16 -11.39 -20.11
CA LEU A 13 -8.02 -11.57 -21.29
C LEU A 13 -7.89 -10.34 -22.18
N GLY A 14 -7.24 -10.53 -23.32
CA GLY A 14 -7.10 -9.50 -24.34
C GLY A 14 -8.33 -9.41 -25.22
N ILE A 15 -8.75 -8.17 -25.47
CA ILE A 15 -9.88 -7.83 -26.32
C ILE A 15 -9.32 -6.99 -27.48
N ASP A 16 -9.68 -7.33 -28.71
CA ASP A 16 -9.47 -6.49 -29.88
C ASP A 16 -10.74 -5.69 -30.12
N ALA A 17 -10.65 -4.37 -29.98
CA ALA A 17 -11.67 -3.41 -30.32
C ALA A 17 -11.04 -2.30 -31.17
N SER A 18 -10.15 -2.67 -32.09
CA SER A 18 -9.42 -1.75 -32.97
C SER A 18 -10.31 -0.82 -33.79
N ASN A 19 -11.57 -1.20 -34.02
CA ASN A 19 -12.59 -0.39 -34.69
C ASN A 19 -13.19 0.74 -33.80
N THR A 20 -12.73 0.92 -32.55
CA THR A 20 -13.29 1.94 -31.65
C THR A 20 -12.93 3.36 -32.10
N ILE A 21 -11.69 3.56 -32.56
CA ILE A 21 -11.20 4.86 -33.02
C ILE A 21 -10.81 4.74 -34.49
N ALA A 22 -11.59 5.40 -35.35
CA ALA A 22 -11.28 5.58 -36.75
C ALA A 22 -10.67 6.97 -36.94
N VAL A 23 -9.60 7.05 -37.73
CA VAL A 23 -8.93 8.31 -38.05
C VAL A 23 -9.07 8.52 -39.55
N ASP A 24 -9.65 9.66 -39.94
CA ASP A 24 -9.72 10.07 -41.34
C ASP A 24 -8.40 10.77 -41.71
N GLU A 25 -7.60 10.14 -42.57
CA GLU A 25 -6.30 10.64 -42.98
C GLU A 25 -6.40 11.91 -43.85
N GLU A 26 -7.53 12.14 -44.55
CA GLU A 26 -7.70 13.29 -45.44
C GLU A 26 -8.11 14.55 -44.68
N LEU A 27 -8.96 14.40 -43.65
CA LEU A 27 -9.46 15.52 -42.84
C LEU A 27 -8.70 15.70 -41.52
N GLY A 28 -7.90 14.70 -41.09
CA GLY A 28 -7.22 14.70 -39.81
C GLY A 28 -8.17 14.59 -38.61
N GLU A 29 -9.41 14.17 -38.84
CA GLU A 29 -10.44 14.07 -37.81
C GLU A 29 -10.47 12.67 -37.16
N VAL A 30 -10.73 12.63 -35.86
CA VAL A 30 -10.81 11.40 -35.06
C VAL A 30 -12.26 11.11 -34.71
N TYR A 31 -12.76 9.96 -35.17
CA TYR A 31 -14.12 9.50 -34.91
C TYR A 31 -14.12 8.35 -33.90
N VAL A 32 -15.01 8.43 -32.91
CA VAL A 32 -15.26 7.34 -31.96
C VAL A 32 -16.50 6.58 -32.40
N GLN A 33 -16.34 5.29 -32.72
CA GLN A 33 -17.41 4.41 -33.16
C GLN A 33 -17.77 3.39 -32.08
N VAL A 34 -18.96 2.79 -32.19
CA VAL A 34 -19.36 1.69 -31.31
C VAL A 34 -18.48 0.47 -31.64
N PRO A 35 -17.73 -0.07 -30.66
CA PRO A 35 -16.79 -1.15 -30.94
C PRO A 35 -17.50 -2.48 -31.21
N THR A 36 -16.87 -3.31 -32.04
CA THR A 36 -17.17 -4.75 -32.21
C THR A 36 -16.05 -5.56 -31.54
N PRO A 37 -16.15 -5.87 -30.23
CA PRO A 37 -15.05 -6.48 -29.49
C PRO A 37 -14.89 -7.97 -29.81
N GLU A 38 -13.67 -8.37 -30.15
CA GLU A 38 -13.27 -9.77 -30.36
C GLU A 38 -12.24 -10.21 -29.31
N LEU A 39 -12.18 -11.50 -29.00
CA LEU A 39 -11.19 -12.03 -28.06
C LEU A 39 -9.85 -12.26 -28.77
N SER A 40 -8.79 -11.59 -28.30
CA SER A 40 -7.49 -11.60 -28.99
C SER A 40 -6.42 -12.44 -28.30
N SER A 41 -6.44 -12.51 -26.96
CA SER A 41 -5.46 -13.30 -26.22
C SER A 41 -5.98 -13.75 -24.86
N PHE A 42 -5.39 -14.83 -24.36
CA PHE A 42 -5.74 -15.42 -23.09
C PHE A 42 -4.47 -15.82 -22.35
N ALA A 43 -4.40 -15.50 -21.05
CA ALA A 43 -3.35 -16.00 -20.18
C ALA A 43 -3.88 -16.30 -18.78
N VAL A 44 -3.48 -17.43 -18.24
CA VAL A 44 -3.78 -17.84 -16.86
C VAL A 44 -2.51 -18.40 -16.25
N GLY A 45 -2.24 -18.01 -15.01
CA GLY A 45 -1.13 -18.55 -14.24
C GLY A 45 -1.49 -18.67 -12.77
N TYR A 46 -0.99 -19.70 -12.13
CA TYR A 46 -1.17 -19.95 -10.71
C TYR A 46 0.15 -20.43 -10.10
N SER A 47 0.47 -19.90 -8.93
CA SER A 47 1.62 -20.34 -8.13
C SER A 47 1.22 -20.49 -6.68
N PHE A 48 1.65 -21.55 -6.02
CA PHE A 48 1.36 -21.81 -4.62
C PHE A 48 2.58 -22.39 -3.90
N LYS A 49 2.64 -22.16 -2.58
CA LYS A 49 3.64 -22.79 -1.72
C LYS A 49 3.23 -24.23 -1.45
N ALA A 50 4.20 -25.14 -1.51
CA ALA A 50 4.03 -26.55 -1.19
C ALA A 50 5.13 -26.97 -0.20
N PRO A 51 4.88 -27.96 0.68
CA PRO A 51 5.91 -28.51 1.55
C PRO A 51 6.98 -29.22 0.70
N LEU A 52 8.24 -29.14 1.13
CA LEU A 52 9.33 -29.88 0.48
C LEU A 52 9.15 -31.37 0.82
N PRO A 53 9.00 -32.27 -0.17
CA PRO A 53 8.86 -33.70 0.11
C PRO A 53 10.16 -34.23 0.74
N SER A 54 10.02 -35.05 1.78
CA SER A 54 11.15 -35.73 2.38
C SER A 54 11.71 -36.81 1.43
N LEU A 55 12.96 -37.22 1.59
CA LEU A 55 13.52 -38.33 0.79
C LEU A 55 12.73 -39.63 1.01
N ARG A 56 12.12 -39.82 2.18
CA ARG A 56 11.23 -40.96 2.48
C ARG A 56 9.93 -40.87 1.67
N ASP A 57 9.34 -39.66 1.58
CA ASP A 57 8.12 -39.41 0.80
C ASP A 57 8.33 -39.67 -0.70
N ILE A 58 9.51 -39.33 -1.24
CA ILE A 58 9.87 -39.56 -2.65
C ILE A 58 10.10 -41.04 -2.94
N LEU A 59 10.68 -41.79 -1.99
CA LEU A 59 10.89 -43.24 -2.12
C LEU A 59 9.64 -44.07 -1.81
N GLY A 60 8.57 -43.45 -1.30
CA GLY A 60 7.28 -44.12 -1.05
C GLY A 60 7.29 -45.06 0.15
N GLU A 61 8.11 -44.79 1.16
CA GLU A 61 8.05 -45.50 2.44
C GLU A 61 6.84 -44.96 3.23
N GLU A 62 5.87 -45.83 3.53
CA GLU A 62 4.69 -45.47 4.35
C GLU A 62 5.16 -44.98 5.73
N GLU A 63 4.57 -43.90 6.23
CA GLU A 63 4.75 -43.45 7.61
C GLU A 63 4.20 -44.55 8.53
N GLU A 64 5.07 -45.37 9.13
CA GLU A 64 4.70 -46.09 10.35
C GLU A 64 4.42 -45.01 11.41
N GLU A 65 3.16 -44.89 11.83
CA GLU A 65 2.77 -44.10 13.00
C GLU A 65 3.57 -44.64 14.19
N GLU A 66 4.66 -43.96 14.57
CA GLU A 66 5.36 -44.24 15.81
C GLU A 66 4.42 -43.89 16.98
N GLU A 67 3.66 -44.89 17.44
CA GLU A 67 3.07 -44.88 18.78
C GLU A 67 4.21 -44.61 19.76
N LYS A 68 4.15 -43.46 20.43
CA LYS A 68 5.04 -43.12 21.53
C LYS A 68 4.78 -44.09 22.69
N GLU A 69 5.47 -45.22 22.72
CA GLU A 69 5.67 -45.98 23.94
C GLU A 69 6.68 -45.22 24.82
N GLU A 70 6.18 -44.58 25.87
CA GLU A 70 6.99 -44.18 27.02
C GLU A 70 7.60 -45.45 27.65
N LYS A 71 8.91 -45.66 27.44
CA LYS A 71 9.71 -46.56 28.28
C LYS A 71 10.73 -45.74 29.05
N GLU A 72 10.42 -45.57 30.32
CA GLU A 72 11.36 -45.22 31.38
C GLU A 72 12.42 -46.32 31.48
N GLU A 73 13.67 -46.01 31.15
CA GLU A 73 14.82 -46.66 31.77
C GLU A 73 15.91 -45.62 32.07
N GLU A 74 16.20 -45.50 33.36
CA GLU A 74 17.29 -44.76 33.98
C GLU A 74 18.65 -45.35 33.57
N ASP A 75 19.57 -44.56 33.02
CA ASP A 75 20.92 -44.42 33.61
C ASP A 75 21.74 -43.26 32.99
N GLY A 76 22.17 -42.36 33.88
CA GLY A 76 23.44 -41.62 33.86
C GLY A 76 24.00 -41.01 32.56
N GLY A 77 23.63 -39.76 32.27
CA GLY A 77 24.45 -38.87 31.44
C GLY A 77 23.75 -37.58 31.05
N GLU A 78 24.20 -36.46 31.63
CA GLU A 78 23.76 -35.10 31.31
C GLU A 78 23.62 -34.85 29.79
N LYS A 79 22.39 -34.69 29.32
CA LYS A 79 22.07 -33.87 28.16
C LYS A 79 20.83 -33.07 28.49
N GLU A 80 21.05 -31.79 28.77
CA GLU A 80 20.01 -30.77 28.72
C GLU A 80 19.18 -30.97 27.43
N PRO A 81 17.83 -30.91 27.50
CA PRO A 81 17.04 -30.80 26.29
C PRO A 81 17.38 -29.44 25.68
N ALA A 82 18.28 -29.44 24.69
CA ALA A 82 18.52 -28.29 23.86
C ALA A 82 17.17 -27.94 23.22
N GLY A 83 16.56 -26.87 23.72
CA GLY A 83 15.29 -26.37 23.21
C GLY A 83 15.37 -26.22 21.70
N ASP A 84 14.29 -26.62 21.03
CA ASP A 84 13.99 -26.34 19.63
C ASP A 84 13.77 -24.82 19.41
N GLN A 85 14.79 -24.02 19.75
CA GLN A 85 14.94 -22.62 19.39
C GLN A 85 16.19 -22.42 18.53
N ALA A 86 16.54 -23.43 17.72
CA ALA A 86 17.35 -23.17 16.54
C ALA A 86 16.42 -22.58 15.48
N HIS A 87 16.59 -21.29 15.17
CA HIS A 87 15.98 -20.64 14.01
C HIS A 87 16.04 -21.57 12.78
N GLN A 88 14.97 -22.33 12.52
CA GLN A 88 14.92 -23.24 11.39
C GLN A 88 14.95 -22.35 10.14
N ALA A 89 16.03 -22.48 9.36
CA ALA A 89 16.14 -21.88 8.05
C ALA A 89 14.97 -22.40 7.20
N GLN A 90 13.90 -21.59 7.11
CA GLN A 90 12.65 -21.98 6.46
C GLN A 90 12.91 -22.19 4.97
N THR A 91 12.83 -23.45 4.53
CA THR A 91 12.97 -23.83 3.13
C THR A 91 11.59 -23.80 2.49
N ASP A 92 11.38 -22.89 1.54
CA ASP A 92 10.10 -22.72 0.87
C ASP A 92 10.15 -23.33 -0.54
N MET A 93 9.25 -24.27 -0.84
CA MET A 93 9.01 -24.76 -2.20
C MET A 93 7.78 -24.08 -2.81
N VAL A 94 7.91 -23.62 -4.06
CA VAL A 94 6.84 -22.97 -4.83
C VAL A 94 6.67 -23.69 -6.16
N ILE A 95 5.45 -24.14 -6.44
CA ILE A 95 5.09 -24.72 -7.74
C ILE A 95 4.35 -23.66 -8.54
N HIS A 96 4.71 -23.49 -9.81
CA HIS A 96 4.05 -22.55 -10.71
C HIS A 96 3.70 -23.18 -12.05
N ALA A 97 2.47 -22.90 -12.50
CA ALA A 97 1.97 -23.29 -13.81
C ALA A 97 1.32 -22.09 -14.48
N SER A 98 1.58 -21.87 -15.77
CA SER A 98 0.92 -20.82 -16.54
C SER A 98 0.81 -21.19 -18.02
N ILE A 99 -0.22 -20.66 -18.66
CA ILE A 99 -0.43 -20.74 -20.09
C ILE A 99 -0.81 -19.35 -20.59
N SER A 100 -0.23 -18.91 -21.70
CA SER A 100 -0.51 -17.58 -22.26
C SER A 100 -0.41 -17.62 -23.77
N GLY A 101 -1.24 -16.90 -24.52
CA GLY A 101 -1.09 -16.84 -25.97
C GLY A 101 -2.24 -16.14 -26.70
N PRO A 102 -2.11 -15.99 -28.03
CA PRO A 102 -3.18 -15.45 -28.87
C PRO A 102 -4.33 -16.46 -29.00
N LEU A 103 -5.55 -15.93 -28.96
CA LEU A 103 -6.74 -16.66 -29.36
C LEU A 103 -6.94 -16.47 -30.85
N LYS A 104 -7.21 -17.57 -31.57
CA LYS A 104 -7.49 -17.52 -33.01
C LYS A 104 -8.86 -18.13 -33.27
N GLN A 105 -9.65 -17.45 -34.08
CA GLN A 105 -10.90 -18.00 -34.62
C GLN A 105 -10.62 -18.58 -36.01
N LEU A 106 -10.69 -19.90 -36.11
CA LEU A 106 -10.60 -20.56 -37.41
C LEU A 106 -11.95 -20.41 -38.14
N HIS A 107 -11.90 -20.40 -39.47
CA HIS A 107 -13.10 -20.36 -40.30
C HIS A 107 -13.11 -21.59 -41.19
N GLN A 108 -14.26 -22.24 -41.31
CA GLN A 108 -14.47 -23.34 -42.25
C GLN A 108 -15.42 -22.88 -43.35
N GLU A 109 -15.04 -23.08 -44.59
CA GLU A 109 -15.92 -22.83 -45.74
C GLU A 109 -16.92 -23.98 -45.85
N ALA A 110 -18.22 -23.66 -45.82
CA ALA A 110 -19.31 -24.61 -46.01
C ALA A 110 -20.19 -24.15 -47.17
N GLU A 111 -20.48 -25.05 -48.09
CA GLU A 111 -21.41 -24.79 -49.20
C GLU A 111 -22.84 -24.96 -48.67
N VAL A 112 -23.60 -23.87 -48.68
CA VAL A 112 -25.00 -23.84 -48.27
C VAL A 112 -25.86 -23.80 -49.52
N THR A 113 -26.61 -24.87 -49.77
CA THR A 113 -27.63 -24.92 -50.82
C THR A 113 -28.91 -24.28 -50.31
N HIS A 114 -29.37 -23.20 -50.94
CA HIS A 114 -30.67 -22.59 -50.65
C HIS A 114 -31.81 -23.39 -51.32
N LEU A 115 -33.05 -23.19 -50.86
CA LEU A 115 -34.24 -23.90 -51.35
C LEU A 115 -34.50 -23.67 -52.86
N ASP A 116 -33.98 -22.58 -53.41
CA ASP A 116 -34.07 -22.21 -54.83
C ASP A 116 -33.00 -22.88 -55.71
N GLY A 117 -32.17 -23.77 -55.15
CA GLY A 117 -31.13 -24.52 -55.87
C GLY A 117 -29.82 -23.76 -56.09
N THR A 118 -29.67 -22.56 -55.55
CA THR A 118 -28.43 -21.77 -55.58
C THR A 118 -27.48 -22.21 -54.46
N THR A 119 -26.19 -22.39 -54.79
CA THR A 119 -25.13 -22.71 -53.82
C THR A 119 -24.38 -21.45 -53.41
N GLU A 120 -24.25 -21.22 -52.11
CA GLU A 120 -23.48 -20.11 -51.55
C GLU A 120 -22.38 -20.67 -50.63
N ILE A 121 -21.12 -20.27 -50.87
CA ILE A 121 -20.01 -20.64 -50.00
C ILE A 121 -20.03 -19.68 -48.81
N ARG A 122 -20.41 -20.20 -47.64
CA ARG A 122 -20.47 -19.44 -46.39
C ARG A 122 -19.29 -19.81 -45.49
N LYS A 123 -18.56 -18.80 -45.01
CA LYS A 123 -17.53 -18.97 -43.99
C LYS A 123 -18.18 -19.11 -42.62
N LEU A 124 -18.09 -20.30 -42.03
CA LEU A 124 -18.60 -20.58 -40.70
C LEU A 124 -17.46 -20.42 -39.66
N PRO A 125 -17.66 -19.58 -38.63
CA PRO A 125 -16.67 -19.44 -37.56
C PRO A 125 -16.64 -20.70 -36.68
N LEU A 126 -15.45 -21.26 -36.47
CA LEU A 126 -15.20 -22.35 -35.53
C LEU A 126 -14.95 -21.80 -34.11
N PRO A 127 -15.01 -22.65 -33.06
CA PRO A 127 -14.65 -22.25 -31.70
C PRO A 127 -13.23 -21.68 -31.61
N LEU A 128 -13.05 -20.72 -30.71
CA LEU A 128 -11.74 -20.12 -30.45
C LEU A 128 -10.74 -21.16 -29.96
N ILE A 129 -9.56 -21.17 -30.58
CA ILE A 129 -8.45 -22.03 -30.16
C ILE A 129 -7.30 -21.19 -29.62
N LEU A 130 -6.66 -21.69 -28.55
CA LEU A 130 -5.44 -21.11 -28.01
C LEU A 130 -4.23 -21.75 -28.70
N SER A 131 -3.62 -21.02 -29.63
CA SER A 131 -2.40 -21.48 -30.32
C SER A 131 -1.20 -20.85 -29.64
N THR A 132 -0.54 -21.60 -28.74
CA THR A 132 0.59 -21.06 -27.98
C THR A 132 1.71 -22.04 -27.67
N LYS A 133 2.94 -21.52 -27.64
CA LYS A 133 4.14 -22.18 -27.11
C LYS A 133 4.52 -21.65 -25.71
N ASN A 134 3.79 -20.66 -25.18
CA ASN A 134 4.09 -20.02 -23.90
C ASN A 134 3.32 -20.68 -22.75
N PHE A 135 3.58 -21.96 -22.55
CA PHE A 135 3.15 -22.72 -21.38
C PHE A 135 4.36 -22.92 -20.48
N LYS A 136 4.26 -22.54 -19.20
CA LYS A 136 5.33 -22.67 -18.22
C LYS A 136 4.88 -23.58 -17.12
N LEU A 137 5.66 -24.61 -16.82
CA LEU A 137 5.47 -25.47 -15.66
C LEU A 137 6.81 -25.64 -14.97
N GLY A 138 6.85 -25.41 -13.68
CA GLY A 138 8.07 -25.60 -12.90
C GLY A 138 7.82 -25.59 -11.39
N ALA A 139 8.88 -25.91 -10.67
CA ALA A 139 8.94 -25.81 -9.23
C ALA A 139 10.25 -25.12 -8.84
N GLY A 140 10.26 -24.39 -7.75
CA GLY A 140 11.49 -23.85 -7.20
C GLY A 140 11.56 -23.95 -5.69
N VAL A 141 12.78 -24.07 -5.19
CA VAL A 141 13.10 -24.18 -3.78
C VAL A 141 13.98 -23.00 -3.41
N SER A 142 13.63 -22.30 -2.33
CA SER A 142 14.37 -21.18 -1.77
C SER A 142 14.87 -21.55 -0.39
N HIS A 143 16.17 -21.38 -0.16
CA HIS A 143 16.82 -21.60 1.14
C HIS A 143 17.65 -20.37 1.52
N VAL A 144 17.52 -19.91 2.76
CA VAL A 144 18.33 -18.80 3.31
C VAL A 144 19.30 -19.35 4.35
N PHE A 145 20.59 -19.21 4.09
CA PHE A 145 21.66 -19.57 5.00
C PHE A 145 21.87 -18.43 6.01
N GLY A 146 21.57 -18.68 7.29
CA GLY A 146 21.70 -17.72 8.39
C GLY A 146 23.11 -17.55 8.95
N ASP A 147 23.20 -16.84 10.09
CA ASP A 147 24.41 -16.78 10.91
C ASP A 147 24.64 -18.14 11.57
N LEU A 148 25.85 -18.67 11.40
CA LEU A 148 26.18 -20.03 11.80
C LEU A 148 27.40 -20.05 12.73
N SER A 149 27.26 -19.41 13.88
CA SER A 149 28.04 -19.80 15.07
C SER A 149 27.88 -21.29 15.40
N SER A 150 26.89 -21.98 14.81
CA SER A 150 26.61 -23.41 14.90
C SER A 150 27.01 -24.28 13.69
N ALA A 151 27.59 -23.76 12.60
CA ALA A 151 27.97 -24.60 11.44
C ALA A 151 29.14 -25.54 11.76
N ARG A 152 28.85 -26.83 11.93
CA ARG A 152 29.85 -27.91 11.97
C ARG A 152 30.10 -28.50 10.57
N GLY A 153 31.34 -28.92 10.31
CA GLY A 153 31.68 -29.73 9.13
C GLY A 153 32.15 -28.95 7.89
N ILE A 154 31.75 -29.43 6.70
CA ILE A 154 32.27 -28.99 5.38
C ILE A 154 31.90 -27.54 5.01
N PHE A 155 30.84 -26.98 5.59
CA PHE A 155 30.38 -25.60 5.31
C PHE A 155 31.33 -24.51 5.85
N ARG A 156 32.28 -24.87 6.72
CA ARG A 156 33.32 -23.94 7.21
C ARG A 156 34.53 -23.85 6.26
N ARG A 157 34.67 -24.81 5.33
CA ARG A 157 35.81 -24.86 4.39
C ARG A 157 35.48 -24.11 3.11
N TRP A 158 36.47 -23.43 2.55
CA TRP A 158 36.34 -22.84 1.22
C TRP A 158 36.10 -23.95 0.17
N PRO A 159 35.20 -23.76 -0.81
CA PRO A 159 34.47 -22.52 -1.12
C PRO A 159 33.12 -22.35 -0.40
N LEU A 160 32.65 -23.34 0.36
CA LEU A 160 31.31 -23.35 0.99
C LEU A 160 31.13 -22.30 2.08
N SER A 161 32.22 -21.80 2.67
CA SER A 161 32.18 -20.63 3.56
C SER A 161 31.69 -19.34 2.87
N MET A 162 31.65 -19.29 1.54
CA MET A 162 31.05 -18.15 0.83
C MET A 162 29.51 -18.13 0.92
N LEU A 163 28.88 -19.23 1.36
CA LEU A 163 27.42 -19.33 1.51
C LEU A 163 26.90 -18.72 2.82
N HIS A 164 27.76 -18.25 3.72
CA HIS A 164 27.33 -17.55 4.94
C HIS A 164 26.53 -16.29 4.59
N TYR A 165 25.38 -16.09 5.26
CA TYR A 165 24.46 -14.98 5.04
C TYR A 165 24.02 -14.82 3.58
N SER A 166 23.77 -15.95 2.92
CA SER A 166 23.34 -15.98 1.52
C SER A 166 21.97 -16.63 1.35
N GLY A 167 21.21 -16.19 0.36
CA GLY A 167 20.00 -16.85 -0.10
C GLY A 167 20.28 -17.58 -1.40
N VAL A 168 19.90 -18.85 -1.48
CA VAL A 168 19.97 -19.64 -2.71
C VAL A 168 18.56 -20.02 -3.13
N THR A 169 18.20 -19.70 -4.37
CA THR A 169 16.94 -20.16 -4.96
C THR A 169 17.23 -20.96 -6.22
N VAL A 170 16.62 -22.12 -6.36
CA VAL A 170 16.75 -22.99 -7.53
C VAL A 170 15.36 -23.21 -8.11
N HIS A 171 15.15 -22.87 -9.38
CA HIS A 171 13.93 -23.13 -10.13
C HIS A 171 14.21 -24.13 -11.25
N ALA A 172 13.43 -25.20 -11.30
CA ALA A 172 13.41 -26.16 -12.39
C ALA A 172 12.16 -25.93 -13.24
N HIS A 173 12.36 -25.73 -14.54
CA HIS A 173 11.30 -25.63 -15.54
C HIS A 173 11.25 -26.91 -16.36
N VAL A 174 10.06 -27.51 -16.47
CA VAL A 174 9.82 -28.70 -17.28
C VAL A 174 9.32 -28.31 -18.66
N LEU A 175 8.47 -27.29 -18.71
CA LEU A 175 7.80 -26.81 -19.90
C LEU A 175 8.02 -25.29 -20.07
N PRO A 176 8.18 -24.79 -21.32
CA PRO A 176 8.05 -25.50 -22.60
C PRO A 176 9.29 -26.29 -23.01
N SER A 177 10.39 -26.09 -22.30
CA SER A 177 11.68 -26.77 -22.45
C SER A 177 12.34 -26.88 -21.08
N LEU A 178 13.17 -27.90 -20.90
CA LEU A 178 13.94 -28.09 -19.67
C LEU A 178 14.88 -26.90 -19.43
N ALA A 179 14.77 -26.27 -18.27
CA ALA A 179 15.71 -25.24 -17.85
C ALA A 179 15.90 -25.25 -16.33
N LEU A 180 17.12 -24.97 -15.88
CA LEU A 180 17.47 -24.82 -14.47
C LEU A 180 17.93 -23.38 -14.22
N GLU A 181 17.22 -22.64 -13.38
CA GLU A 181 17.59 -21.30 -12.96
C GLU A 181 18.08 -21.34 -11.50
N THR A 182 19.25 -20.78 -11.25
CA THR A 182 19.84 -20.69 -9.92
C THR A 182 20.12 -19.22 -9.60
N ASN A 183 19.65 -18.72 -8.47
CA ASN A 183 19.95 -17.37 -8.00
C ASN A 183 20.65 -17.43 -6.64
N PHE A 184 21.77 -16.73 -6.54
CA PHE A 184 22.57 -16.59 -5.34
C PHE A 184 22.54 -15.13 -4.88
N ALA A 185 21.91 -14.85 -3.75
CA ALA A 185 21.80 -13.53 -3.15
C ALA A 185 22.74 -13.42 -1.96
N LYS A 186 23.58 -12.39 -1.91
CA LYS A 186 24.47 -12.11 -0.77
C LYS A 186 24.58 -10.62 -0.51
N ASN A 187 24.65 -10.27 0.77
CA ASN A 187 24.92 -8.91 1.21
C ASN A 187 26.43 -8.70 1.33
N PHE A 188 26.94 -7.60 0.80
CA PHE A 188 28.35 -7.26 0.75
C PHE A 188 28.59 -5.82 1.25
N THR A 189 29.41 -5.67 2.28
CA THR A 189 29.80 -4.38 2.89
C THR A 189 31.28 -4.10 2.61
N PRO A 190 31.64 -3.33 1.56
CA PRO A 190 33.04 -3.05 1.24
C PRO A 190 33.74 -2.14 2.26
N VAL A 191 32.98 -1.29 2.95
CA VAL A 191 33.48 -0.36 3.97
C VAL A 191 32.69 -0.57 5.25
N GLU A 192 33.39 -0.84 6.35
CA GLU A 192 32.77 -1.01 7.67
C GLU A 192 32.00 0.25 8.08
N GLY A 193 30.82 0.07 8.67
CA GLY A 193 29.91 1.16 9.03
C GLY A 193 29.02 1.69 7.89
N THR A 194 29.14 1.15 6.66
CA THR A 194 28.24 1.50 5.55
C THR A 194 27.13 0.47 5.33
N LYS A 195 25.99 0.91 4.78
CA LYS A 195 24.89 0.00 4.43
C LYS A 195 25.33 -1.02 3.35
N PRO A 196 24.97 -2.30 3.49
CA PRO A 196 25.38 -3.36 2.56
C PRO A 196 24.83 -3.13 1.15
N PHE A 197 25.63 -3.52 0.16
CA PHE A 197 25.13 -3.82 -1.18
C PHE A 197 24.48 -5.19 -1.14
N LYS A 198 23.28 -5.32 -1.70
CA LYS A 198 22.68 -6.63 -1.93
C LYS A 198 22.95 -7.02 -3.38
N VAL A 199 23.72 -8.10 -3.56
CA VAL A 199 24.13 -8.62 -4.86
C VAL A 199 23.40 -9.92 -5.10
N VAL A 200 22.73 -10.05 -6.23
CA VAL A 200 22.05 -11.27 -6.68
C VAL A 200 22.68 -11.70 -8.00
N LEU A 201 23.27 -12.89 -8.03
CA LEU A 201 23.83 -13.53 -9.21
C LEU A 201 22.89 -14.66 -9.65
N GLY A 202 22.31 -14.51 -10.83
CA GLY A 202 21.45 -15.51 -11.46
C GLY A 202 22.18 -16.27 -12.57
N SER A 203 21.95 -17.57 -12.69
CA SER A 203 22.44 -18.40 -13.80
C SER A 203 21.31 -19.29 -14.32
N THR A 204 21.00 -19.21 -15.61
CA THR A 204 19.95 -20.02 -16.24
C THR A 204 20.55 -20.95 -17.28
N PHE A 205 20.40 -22.26 -17.05
CA PHE A 205 20.88 -23.33 -17.91
C PHE A 205 19.71 -23.86 -18.75
N HIS A 206 19.67 -23.51 -20.03
CA HIS A 206 18.70 -24.04 -21.00
C HIS A 206 19.21 -25.29 -21.74
N PHE A 207 20.53 -25.44 -21.76
CA PHE A 207 21.24 -26.53 -22.42
C PHE A 207 22.36 -27.01 -21.50
N SER A 208 22.97 -28.14 -21.85
CA SER A 208 24.23 -28.53 -21.24
C SER A 208 25.31 -27.48 -21.51
N ILE A 209 26.21 -27.28 -20.56
CA ILE A 209 27.31 -26.30 -20.65
C ILE A 209 28.18 -26.54 -21.89
N LEU A 210 28.30 -27.79 -22.33
CA LEU A 210 29.05 -28.15 -23.54
C LEU A 210 28.38 -27.61 -24.82
N GLN A 211 27.04 -27.49 -24.83
CA GLN A 211 26.30 -26.97 -25.98
C GLN A 211 26.25 -25.44 -25.98
N ALA A 212 25.99 -24.83 -24.82
CA ALA A 212 25.81 -23.39 -24.71
C ALA A 212 26.21 -22.88 -23.32
N LEU A 213 26.62 -21.61 -23.26
CA LEU A 213 26.85 -20.93 -21.99
C LEU A 213 25.51 -20.67 -21.29
N PRO A 214 25.48 -20.74 -19.95
CA PRO A 214 24.31 -20.29 -19.20
C PRO A 214 24.10 -18.79 -19.38
N VAL A 215 22.85 -18.36 -19.27
CA VAL A 215 22.53 -16.94 -19.19
C VAL A 215 22.87 -16.47 -17.79
N VAL A 216 23.67 -15.42 -17.68
CA VAL A 216 24.12 -14.86 -16.40
C VAL A 216 23.44 -13.53 -16.17
N GLY A 217 22.83 -13.39 -14.99
CA GLY A 217 22.23 -12.15 -14.51
C GLY A 217 22.95 -11.63 -13.28
N LEU A 218 23.20 -10.33 -13.21
CA LEU A 218 23.74 -9.65 -12.03
C LEU A 218 22.79 -8.52 -11.64
N GLN A 219 22.27 -8.54 -10.42
CA GLN A 219 21.49 -7.45 -9.84
C GLN A 219 22.17 -6.94 -8.58
N VAL A 220 22.48 -5.65 -8.55
CA VAL A 220 23.08 -4.97 -7.41
C VAL A 220 22.11 -3.90 -6.92
N THR A 221 21.74 -3.94 -5.64
CA THR A 221 20.93 -2.90 -5.00
C THR A 221 21.70 -2.30 -3.82
N LYS A 222 21.59 -0.98 -3.66
CA LYS A 222 22.20 -0.25 -2.55
C LYS A 222 21.22 0.76 -1.98
N GLU A 223 21.08 0.78 -0.67
CA GLU A 223 20.38 1.85 0.02
C GLU A 223 21.31 3.08 0.12
N ILE A 224 20.94 4.19 -0.54
CA ILE A 224 21.76 5.41 -0.63
C ILE A 224 21.39 6.41 0.47
N GLY A 225 20.15 6.37 0.94
CA GLY A 225 19.66 7.23 2.02
C GLY A 225 18.38 6.66 2.58
N GLU A 226 17.76 7.35 3.53
CA GLU A 226 16.47 6.92 4.07
C GLU A 226 15.46 6.71 2.94
N ARG A 227 14.99 5.46 2.82
CA ARG A 227 13.96 5.04 1.85
C ARG A 227 14.40 5.08 0.38
N LYS A 228 15.61 5.53 0.07
CA LYS A 228 16.15 5.65 -1.30
C LYS A 228 17.06 4.48 -1.63
N ILE A 229 16.70 3.74 -2.66
CA ILE A 229 17.41 2.57 -3.15
C ILE A 229 17.83 2.82 -4.59
N ALA A 230 19.12 2.68 -4.88
CA ALA A 230 19.59 2.52 -6.25
C ALA A 230 19.69 1.04 -6.59
N PHE A 231 19.40 0.72 -7.84
CA PHE A 231 19.54 -0.61 -8.38
C PHE A 231 20.23 -0.56 -9.75
N CYS A 232 20.98 -1.60 -10.04
CA CYS A 232 21.57 -1.88 -11.33
C CYS A 232 21.35 -3.35 -11.63
N SER A 233 20.80 -3.68 -12.79
CA SER A 233 20.63 -5.04 -13.26
C SER A 233 21.26 -5.21 -14.64
N TRP A 234 21.92 -6.34 -14.83
CA TRP A 234 22.51 -6.73 -16.10
C TRP A 234 22.15 -8.19 -16.36
N SER A 235 21.83 -8.51 -17.61
CA SER A 235 21.65 -9.86 -18.10
C SER A 235 22.44 -10.02 -19.39
N SER A 236 23.24 -11.08 -19.46
CA SER A 236 23.98 -11.43 -20.67
C SER A 236 23.05 -11.74 -21.84
N GLY A 237 21.81 -12.15 -21.56
CA GLY A 237 20.97 -12.83 -22.54
C GLY A 237 21.61 -14.15 -22.99
N PHE A 238 21.02 -14.75 -24.02
CA PHE A 238 21.56 -15.96 -24.61
C PHE A 238 22.86 -15.68 -25.38
N VAL A 239 23.94 -16.36 -25.00
CA VAL A 239 25.26 -16.24 -25.63
C VAL A 239 25.74 -17.64 -26.02
N SER A 240 25.99 -17.86 -27.31
CA SER A 240 26.63 -19.09 -27.79
C SER A 240 28.13 -19.08 -27.48
N TRP A 241 28.76 -20.26 -27.50
CA TRP A 241 30.21 -20.35 -27.34
C TRP A 241 30.94 -19.51 -28.41
N PRO A 242 31.92 -18.67 -28.04
CA PRO A 242 32.71 -17.92 -29.01
C PRO A 242 33.39 -18.86 -30.00
N THR A 243 33.40 -18.50 -31.29
CA THR A 243 33.96 -19.33 -32.37
C THR A 243 35.42 -19.73 -32.14
N VAL A 244 36.23 -18.83 -31.57
CA VAL A 244 37.63 -19.10 -31.22
C VAL A 244 37.75 -20.22 -30.17
N VAL A 245 36.87 -20.21 -29.17
CA VAL A 245 36.85 -21.22 -28.10
C VAL A 245 36.33 -22.55 -28.64
N GLN A 246 35.29 -22.50 -29.48
CA GLN A 246 34.80 -23.69 -30.19
C GLN A 246 35.93 -24.33 -30.99
N GLN A 247 36.65 -23.56 -31.81
CA GLN A 247 37.76 -24.09 -32.63
C GLN A 247 38.91 -24.66 -31.81
N PHE A 248 39.26 -24.03 -30.69
CA PHE A 248 40.34 -24.49 -29.81
C PHE A 248 40.01 -25.80 -29.08
N LEU A 249 38.77 -25.95 -28.60
CA LEU A 249 38.36 -27.11 -27.79
C LEU A 249 37.69 -28.23 -28.61
N ASN A 250 37.30 -27.99 -29.86
CA ASN A 250 36.69 -28.99 -30.73
C ASN A 250 37.44 -30.35 -30.79
N PRO A 251 38.79 -30.39 -30.77
CA PRO A 251 39.52 -31.66 -30.75
C PRO A 251 39.30 -32.51 -29.49
N PHE A 252 38.88 -31.90 -28.37
CA PHE A 252 38.69 -32.56 -27.08
C PHE A 252 37.22 -32.74 -26.73
N VAL A 253 36.38 -31.77 -27.10
CA VAL A 253 34.97 -31.69 -26.73
C VAL A 253 34.20 -31.02 -27.87
N SER A 254 33.09 -31.62 -28.31
CA SER A 254 32.17 -30.99 -29.26
C SER A 254 31.42 -29.84 -28.60
N LEU A 255 31.90 -28.62 -28.80
CA LEU A 255 31.25 -27.39 -28.33
C LEU A 255 30.32 -26.82 -29.40
N GLY A 256 29.10 -26.44 -28.99
CA GLY A 256 28.16 -25.69 -29.83
C GLY A 256 26.81 -26.37 -30.04
N PHE A 257 25.97 -25.71 -30.86
CA PHE A 257 24.61 -26.14 -31.13
C PHE A 257 24.55 -27.22 -32.18
N ASP A 258 23.85 -28.31 -31.87
CA ASP A 258 23.38 -29.26 -32.86
C ASP A 258 22.14 -28.69 -33.58
N VAL A 259 21.93 -29.09 -34.84
CA VAL A 259 20.81 -28.65 -35.69
C VAL A 259 19.46 -28.93 -35.01
N GLY A 260 19.36 -30.03 -34.27
CA GLY A 260 18.16 -30.38 -33.50
C GLY A 260 17.83 -29.42 -32.35
N ASN A 261 18.82 -28.68 -31.83
CA ASN A 261 18.65 -27.75 -30.71
C ASN A 261 18.52 -26.28 -31.16
N ALA A 262 18.78 -25.96 -32.42
CA ALA A 262 18.66 -24.60 -32.97
C ALA A 262 17.24 -24.01 -32.83
N LEU A 263 16.21 -24.87 -32.90
CA LEU A 263 14.80 -24.46 -32.73
C LEU A 263 14.36 -24.29 -31.27
N ARG A 264 15.22 -24.66 -30.32
CA ARG A 264 14.97 -24.59 -28.86
C ARG A 264 15.63 -23.38 -28.19
N VAL A 265 16.31 -22.53 -28.96
CA VAL A 265 17.03 -21.37 -28.42
C VAL A 265 16.07 -20.44 -27.67
N PRO A 266 16.34 -20.12 -26.40
CA PRO A 266 15.48 -19.24 -25.62
C PRO A 266 15.53 -17.82 -26.18
N ASN A 267 14.37 -17.15 -26.24
CA ASN A 267 14.29 -15.74 -26.64
C ASN A 267 14.64 -14.80 -25.46
N GLN A 268 15.81 -15.00 -24.85
CA GLN A 268 16.33 -14.14 -23.78
C GLN A 268 17.32 -13.13 -24.36
N ILE A 269 16.92 -11.87 -24.35
CA ILE A 269 17.72 -10.75 -24.84
C ILE A 269 18.67 -10.23 -23.76
N SER A 270 19.85 -9.77 -24.17
CA SER A 270 20.74 -9.04 -23.25
C SER A 270 20.06 -7.74 -22.82
N GLN A 271 20.10 -7.43 -21.54
CA GLN A 271 19.47 -6.23 -20.99
C GLN A 271 20.33 -5.62 -19.89
N PHE A 272 20.42 -4.30 -19.90
CA PHE A 272 21.03 -3.51 -18.83
C PHE A 272 20.00 -2.51 -18.31
N GLN A 273 19.79 -2.45 -16.99
CA GLN A 273 18.93 -1.47 -16.37
C GLN A 273 19.61 -0.82 -15.17
N PHE A 274 19.35 0.46 -14.95
CA PHE A 274 19.72 1.12 -13.72
C PHE A 274 18.63 2.10 -13.31
N GLY A 275 18.49 2.34 -12.01
CA GLY A 275 17.50 3.28 -11.54
C GLY A 275 17.63 3.60 -10.07
N ILE A 276 16.86 4.60 -9.65
CA ILE A 276 16.74 5.04 -8.27
C ILE A 276 15.26 5.06 -7.93
N MET A 277 14.91 4.50 -6.76
CA MET A 277 13.55 4.52 -6.25
C MET A 277 13.50 4.93 -4.79
N SER A 278 12.43 5.62 -4.42
CA SER A 278 12.02 5.90 -3.05
C SER A 278 10.85 5.00 -2.71
N GLN A 279 10.98 4.17 -1.68
CA GLN A 279 9.90 3.31 -1.20
C GLN A 279 9.06 4.02 -0.12
N PRO A 280 7.73 3.83 -0.09
CA PRO A 280 6.94 4.29 1.04
C PRO A 280 7.37 3.51 2.28
N LYS A 281 7.35 4.14 3.46
CA LYS A 281 7.61 3.42 4.71
C LYS A 281 6.53 2.34 4.83
N GLN A 282 6.92 1.06 4.72
CA GLN A 282 6.02 0.00 5.15
C GLN A 282 5.71 0.27 6.62
N PRO A 283 4.46 0.17 7.08
CA PRO A 283 4.23 0.05 8.49
C PRO A 283 5.04 -1.18 8.89
N THR A 284 6.15 -0.97 9.57
CA THR A 284 6.72 -2.01 10.40
C THR A 284 5.55 -2.45 11.26
N LEU A 285 5.12 -3.72 11.13
CA LEU A 285 4.32 -4.31 12.20
C LEU A 285 5.09 -3.94 13.45
N ALA A 286 4.45 -3.13 14.31
CA ALA A 286 4.91 -3.05 15.68
C ALA A 286 4.99 -4.51 16.13
N SER A 287 6.12 -4.86 16.74
CA SER A 287 6.30 -6.16 17.36
C SER A 287 5.02 -6.55 18.10
N ILE A 288 4.58 -7.77 17.81
CA ILE A 288 3.58 -8.54 18.55
C ILE A 288 3.85 -8.34 20.04
N ASP A 289 3.04 -7.50 20.65
CA ASP A 289 2.90 -7.17 22.07
C ASP A 289 1.85 -6.04 22.22
N ASP A 290 1.44 -5.37 21.12
CA ASP A 290 0.46 -4.26 21.12
C ASP A 290 -0.90 -4.59 20.46
N ASP A 291 -1.16 -5.83 20.03
CA ASP A 291 -2.41 -6.21 19.32
C ASP A 291 -3.40 -7.04 20.19
N ASP A 292 -3.14 -7.25 21.48
CA ASP A 292 -4.00 -8.06 22.37
C ASP A 292 -5.14 -7.27 23.06
N ASP A 293 -5.36 -6.00 22.73
CA ASP A 293 -6.40 -5.16 23.38
C ASP A 293 -7.57 -4.72 22.46
N ASP A 294 -7.62 -5.16 21.20
CA ASP A 294 -8.68 -4.74 20.25
C ASP A 294 -9.74 -5.82 19.94
N ASP A 295 -9.68 -6.99 20.60
CA ASP A 295 -10.73 -8.01 20.57
C ASP A 295 -11.30 -8.18 21.99
N ASP A 296 -12.21 -7.29 22.40
CA ASP A 296 -13.33 -7.59 23.32
C ASP A 296 -14.29 -6.38 23.37
N ASP A 297 -15.58 -6.67 23.56
CA ASP A 297 -16.75 -5.77 23.69
C ASP A 297 -17.57 -5.49 22.41
N ASP A 298 -17.78 -6.53 21.60
CA ASP A 298 -18.99 -6.71 20.79
C ASP A 298 -19.84 -7.86 21.38
N ASP A 299 -19.91 -7.96 22.71
CA ASP A 299 -20.91 -8.79 23.40
C ASP A 299 -21.95 -7.89 24.09
N ASP A 300 -23.17 -8.00 23.57
CA ASP A 300 -24.40 -7.61 24.25
C ASP A 300 -24.49 -8.42 25.56
N ASP A 301 -24.01 -7.89 26.68
CA ASP A 301 -24.45 -8.34 28.00
C ASP A 301 -24.57 -7.14 28.97
N ASP A 302 -25.78 -6.99 29.48
CA ASP A 302 -26.14 -6.13 30.60
C ASP A 302 -25.39 -6.63 31.87
N ASP A 303 -24.19 -6.12 32.16
CA ASP A 303 -23.62 -6.25 33.52
C ASP A 303 -23.02 -4.94 34.06
N ASP A 304 -23.55 -4.59 35.24
CA ASP A 304 -23.26 -3.40 36.04
C ASP A 304 -21.94 -3.62 36.81
N GLY A 305 -20.83 -3.31 36.14
CA GLY A 305 -19.50 -3.43 36.73
C GLY A 305 -18.56 -2.31 36.28
N SER A 306 -18.54 -1.18 36.99
CA SER A 306 -17.63 -0.07 36.73
C SER A 306 -16.16 -0.45 36.93
N LYS A 307 -15.46 -0.88 35.88
CA LYS A 307 -14.00 -0.96 35.86
C LYS A 307 -13.45 0.47 35.72
N PHE A 308 -13.11 1.09 36.84
CA PHE A 308 -12.51 2.42 36.91
C PHE A 308 -11.06 2.33 36.39
N GLU A 309 -10.84 2.63 35.11
CA GLU A 309 -9.49 2.82 34.57
C GLU A 309 -8.79 3.97 35.34
N SER A 310 -7.51 3.81 35.67
CA SER A 310 -6.78 4.77 36.50
C SER A 310 -6.30 5.98 35.68
N GLU A 311 -6.09 7.15 36.31
CA GLU A 311 -5.58 8.36 35.65
C GLU A 311 -4.24 8.11 34.91
N GLU A 312 -3.40 7.21 35.42
CA GLU A 312 -2.12 6.83 34.83
C GLU A 312 -2.30 6.06 33.50
N ASP A 313 -3.33 5.21 33.40
CA ASP A 313 -3.64 4.46 32.17
C ASP A 313 -4.10 5.39 31.04
N TYR A 314 -4.84 6.45 31.39
CA TYR A 314 -5.32 7.45 30.43
C TYR A 314 -4.20 8.33 29.88
N GLU A 315 -3.31 8.84 30.74
CA GLU A 315 -2.18 9.67 30.30
C GLU A 315 -1.29 8.89 29.33
N THR A 316 -1.00 7.65 29.67
CA THR A 316 -0.21 6.71 28.88
C THR A 316 -0.84 6.46 27.50
N LYS A 317 -2.13 6.10 27.42
CA LYS A 317 -2.86 5.93 26.14
C LYS A 317 -2.82 7.20 25.28
N THR A 318 -2.92 8.39 25.88
CA THR A 318 -2.88 9.66 25.12
C THR A 318 -1.50 10.01 24.58
N GLU A 319 -0.43 9.68 25.31
CA GLU A 319 0.94 9.88 24.84
C GLU A 319 1.24 8.95 23.66
N TYR A 320 0.89 7.66 23.78
CA TYR A 320 0.99 6.71 22.67
C TYR A 320 0.16 7.13 21.46
N ALA A 321 -1.04 7.70 21.65
CA ALA A 321 -1.85 8.22 20.55
C ALA A 321 -1.21 9.43 19.85
N LYS A 322 -0.60 10.34 20.61
CA LYS A 322 0.15 11.50 20.07
C LYS A 322 1.39 11.06 19.31
N VAL A 323 2.15 10.09 19.85
CA VAL A 323 3.32 9.51 19.18
C VAL A 323 2.91 8.79 17.89
N ARG A 324 1.86 7.96 17.93
CA ARG A 324 1.29 7.31 16.74
C ARG A 324 0.79 8.33 15.72
N ALA A 325 0.15 9.42 16.15
CA ALA A 325 -0.30 10.48 15.25
C ALA A 325 0.87 11.22 14.58
N LYS A 326 1.92 11.55 15.34
CA LYS A 326 3.16 12.16 14.83
C LYS A 326 3.90 11.24 13.87
N GLN A 327 4.04 9.95 14.22
CA GLN A 327 4.59 8.92 13.34
C GLN A 327 3.75 8.75 12.07
N ARG A 328 2.41 8.79 12.17
CA ARG A 328 1.50 8.77 11.02
C ARG A 328 1.70 10.01 10.13
N GLU A 329 1.89 11.20 10.69
CA GLU A 329 2.17 12.42 9.92
C GLU A 329 3.54 12.36 9.21
N GLU A 330 4.58 11.84 9.87
CA GLU A 330 5.90 11.61 9.28
C GLU A 330 5.88 10.51 8.20
N ASN A 331 5.05 9.49 8.36
CA ASN A 331 4.83 8.43 7.36
C ASN A 331 4.01 8.94 6.16
N LYS A 332 3.05 9.85 6.38
CA LYS A 332 2.19 10.47 5.37
C LYS A 332 2.93 11.36 4.38
N ALA A 333 4.12 11.84 4.75
CA ALA A 333 5.03 12.59 3.89
C ALA A 333 5.91 11.70 2.97
N ALA A 334 5.78 10.37 3.03
CA ALA A 334 6.62 9.46 2.26
C ALA A 334 6.16 9.34 0.79
N GLU A 335 6.53 10.33 -0.03
CA GLU A 335 6.39 10.25 -1.48
C GLU A 335 7.20 9.07 -2.03
N ALA A 336 6.51 8.10 -2.66
CA ALA A 336 7.14 7.02 -3.39
C ALA A 336 7.30 7.44 -4.86
N TRP A 337 8.52 7.31 -5.37
CA TRP A 337 8.86 7.61 -6.76
C TRP A 337 9.94 6.66 -7.27
N GLN A 338 10.05 6.52 -8.58
CA GLN A 338 11.05 5.68 -9.24
C GLN A 338 11.42 6.31 -10.57
N VAL A 339 12.72 6.30 -10.88
CA VAL A 339 13.27 6.62 -12.20
C VAL A 339 14.17 5.46 -12.59
N GLY A 340 13.97 4.90 -13.78
CA GLY A 340 14.81 3.83 -14.31
C GLY A 340 15.10 4.04 -15.79
N LEU A 341 16.32 3.71 -16.19
CA LEU A 341 16.73 3.56 -17.58
C LEU A 341 16.98 2.08 -17.84
N SER A 342 16.57 1.60 -19.01
CA SER A 342 16.78 0.24 -19.45
C SER A 342 17.19 0.27 -20.93
N SER A 343 18.16 -0.56 -21.31
CA SER A 343 18.65 -0.69 -22.67
C SER A 343 18.86 -2.15 -22.99
N SER A 344 18.51 -2.54 -24.22
CA SER A 344 18.77 -3.88 -24.73
C SER A 344 19.30 -3.79 -26.16
N PRO A 345 20.48 -4.39 -26.45
CA PRO A 345 21.04 -4.41 -27.80
C PRO A 345 20.15 -5.13 -28.82
N MET A 346 19.42 -6.17 -28.43
CA MET A 346 18.54 -6.93 -29.35
C MET A 346 17.15 -6.31 -29.49
N ALA A 347 16.66 -5.62 -28.46
CA ALA A 347 15.43 -4.84 -28.59
C ALA A 347 15.63 -3.58 -29.45
N ASN A 348 16.89 -3.26 -29.81
CA ASN A 348 17.25 -2.06 -30.54
C ASN A 348 16.61 -0.81 -29.93
N GLY A 349 16.68 -0.63 -28.61
CA GLY A 349 15.98 0.49 -27.97
C GLY A 349 16.42 0.84 -26.56
N VAL A 350 16.07 2.06 -26.16
CA VAL A 350 16.27 2.60 -24.81
C VAL A 350 14.90 2.93 -24.22
N SER A 351 14.64 2.43 -23.01
CA SER A 351 13.40 2.69 -22.28
C SER A 351 13.67 3.49 -21.01
N VAL A 352 12.89 4.55 -20.80
CA VAL A 352 12.85 5.35 -19.58
C VAL A 352 11.54 5.09 -18.85
N THR A 353 11.60 4.74 -17.57
CA THR A 353 10.43 4.55 -16.71
C THR A 353 10.47 5.55 -15.57
N TYR A 354 9.40 6.33 -15.42
CA TYR A 354 9.15 7.23 -14.31
C TYR A 354 7.87 6.82 -13.60
N ALA A 355 7.91 6.61 -12.28
CA ALA A 355 6.72 6.38 -11.49
C ALA A 355 6.68 7.30 -10.27
N ARG A 356 5.49 7.76 -9.88
CA ARG A 356 5.27 8.57 -8.67
C ARG A 356 3.87 8.39 -8.11
N ASN A 357 3.76 8.39 -6.79
CA ASN A 357 2.47 8.52 -6.12
C ASN A 357 1.98 9.97 -6.18
N ILE A 358 0.83 10.18 -6.81
CA ILE A 358 0.14 11.47 -6.92
C ILE A 358 -1.04 11.44 -5.94
N PHE A 359 -1.44 12.64 -5.50
CA PHE A 359 -2.53 12.86 -4.56
C PHE A 359 -2.27 12.32 -3.15
N SER A 360 -1.02 12.04 -2.77
CA SER A 360 -0.62 11.79 -1.39
C SER A 360 -0.63 13.09 -0.57
N GLY A 361 -1.80 13.61 -0.18
CA GLY A 361 -1.91 14.88 0.56
C GLY A 361 -3.08 14.94 1.56
N LYS A 362 -3.02 15.87 2.52
CA LYS A 362 -4.00 16.03 3.61
C LYS A 362 -5.47 15.97 3.13
N PRO A 363 -6.39 15.35 3.90
CA PRO A 363 -7.80 15.29 3.53
C PRO A 363 -8.34 16.70 3.31
N ALA A 364 -8.96 16.94 2.16
CA ALA A 364 -9.45 18.26 1.72
C ALA A 364 -10.50 18.90 2.65
N ASN A 365 -10.88 18.24 3.74
CA ASN A 365 -11.87 18.73 4.70
C ASN A 365 -11.56 18.20 6.11
N LYS A 366 -10.39 18.53 6.65
CA LYS A 366 -10.12 18.44 8.09
C LYS A 366 -10.81 19.63 8.75
N VAL A 367 -12.13 19.57 8.90
CA VAL A 367 -12.79 20.43 9.89
C VAL A 367 -12.23 19.98 11.23
N ALA A 368 -11.58 20.88 11.96
CA ALA A 368 -11.17 20.62 13.34
C ALA A 368 -12.45 20.41 14.14
N LEU A 369 -12.80 19.16 14.40
CA LEU A 369 -13.87 18.78 15.31
C LEU A 369 -13.21 18.42 16.62
N SER A 370 -13.81 18.82 17.74
CA SER A 370 -13.36 18.30 19.04
C SER A 370 -13.61 16.80 19.06
N GLU A 371 -12.59 16.02 19.38
CA GLU A 371 -12.71 14.57 19.63
C GLU A 371 -13.13 14.30 21.07
N TRP A 372 -13.32 15.35 21.87
CA TRP A 372 -13.64 15.26 23.29
C TRP A 372 -15.05 15.74 23.60
N SER A 373 -15.72 15.02 24.50
CA SER A 373 -16.95 15.39 25.20
C SER A 373 -16.85 15.02 26.69
N ALA A 374 -17.87 15.41 27.48
CA ALA A 374 -17.88 15.24 28.95
C ALA A 374 -17.92 13.78 29.46
N GLU A 375 -18.19 12.80 28.60
CA GLU A 375 -18.26 11.39 29.01
C GLU A 375 -16.92 10.69 28.76
N LYS A 376 -16.43 10.75 27.52
CA LYS A 376 -15.21 10.08 27.06
C LYS A 376 -14.60 10.78 25.83
N HIS A 377 -13.40 10.36 25.45
CA HIS A 377 -12.83 10.66 24.15
C HIS A 377 -13.58 9.88 23.06
N TYR A 378 -14.10 10.58 22.04
CA TYR A 378 -14.77 9.97 20.89
C TYR A 378 -13.86 10.10 19.67
N PRO A 379 -13.02 9.10 19.37
CA PRO A 379 -12.18 9.14 18.20
C PRO A 379 -13.08 9.24 16.98
N MET A 380 -12.85 10.29 16.21
CA MET A 380 -13.58 10.48 14.97
C MET A 380 -13.11 9.41 14.00
N PRO A 381 -14.03 8.76 13.25
CA PRO A 381 -13.62 7.77 12.28
C PRO A 381 -12.53 8.39 11.41
N PRO A 382 -11.32 7.77 11.37
CA PRO A 382 -10.20 8.37 10.68
C PRO A 382 -10.68 8.69 9.27
N ALA A 383 -10.46 9.93 8.83
CA ALA A 383 -10.81 10.28 7.46
C ALA A 383 -10.04 9.29 6.58
N LYS A 384 -10.77 8.42 5.87
CA LYS A 384 -10.21 7.37 5.00
C LYS A 384 -9.05 8.00 4.26
N GLU A 385 -7.85 7.53 4.55
CA GLU A 385 -6.64 8.13 4.04
C GLU A 385 -6.79 8.20 2.52
N HIS A 386 -6.45 9.36 1.95
CA HIS A 386 -6.52 9.57 0.52
C HIS A 386 -5.61 8.51 -0.12
N ARG A 387 -6.22 7.56 -0.80
CA ARG A 387 -5.47 6.47 -1.41
C ARG A 387 -4.79 7.04 -2.64
N SER A 388 -3.47 7.23 -2.55
CA SER A 388 -2.66 7.82 -3.61
C SER A 388 -2.79 7.02 -4.91
N VAL A 389 -2.75 7.72 -6.03
CA VAL A 389 -2.69 7.10 -7.35
C VAL A 389 -1.22 7.01 -7.74
N ARG A 390 -0.68 5.81 -7.92
CA ARG A 390 0.65 5.61 -8.49
C ARG A 390 0.56 5.75 -10.00
N LEU A 391 1.10 6.84 -10.52
CA LEU A 391 1.27 7.06 -11.95
C LEU A 391 2.61 6.48 -12.37
N GLU A 392 2.63 5.69 -13.44
CA GLU A 392 3.80 5.11 -14.08
C GLU A 392 3.78 5.51 -15.55
N VAL A 393 4.87 6.09 -16.03
CA VAL A 393 5.07 6.52 -17.41
C VAL A 393 6.32 5.82 -17.91
N THR A 394 6.17 5.02 -18.95
CA THR A 394 7.29 4.38 -19.65
C THR A 394 7.34 4.90 -21.07
N SER A 395 8.51 5.30 -21.52
CA SER A 395 8.78 5.71 -22.90
C SER A 395 9.91 4.86 -23.43
N THR A 396 9.72 4.26 -24.60
CA THR A 396 10.70 3.43 -25.28
C THR A 396 10.98 4.01 -26.66
N VAL A 397 12.24 4.31 -26.91
CA VAL A 397 12.71 4.79 -28.22
C VAL A 397 13.52 3.67 -28.84
N ASP A 398 13.05 3.18 -29.98
CA ASP A 398 13.78 2.19 -30.76
C ASP A 398 14.81 2.88 -31.67
N MET A 399 15.77 2.14 -32.22
CA MET A 399 16.80 2.63 -33.14
C MET A 399 16.21 3.12 -34.47
N SER A 400 15.01 2.66 -34.84
CA SER A 400 14.21 3.22 -35.94
C SER A 400 13.63 4.60 -35.62
N LEU A 401 13.93 5.17 -34.45
CA LEU A 401 13.36 6.40 -33.92
C LEU A 401 11.83 6.32 -33.73
N SER A 402 11.27 5.11 -33.70
CA SER A 402 9.87 4.89 -33.30
C SER A 402 9.73 5.08 -31.79
N LEU A 403 8.72 5.86 -31.41
CA LEU A 403 8.37 6.13 -30.03
C LEU A 403 7.21 5.23 -29.62
N ALA A 404 7.46 4.29 -28.72
CA ALA A 404 6.42 3.62 -27.95
C ALA A 404 6.36 4.22 -26.54
N TRP A 405 5.17 4.27 -25.97
CA TRP A 405 4.95 4.84 -24.65
C TRP A 405 3.79 4.14 -23.96
N SER A 406 3.81 4.13 -22.63
CA SER A 406 2.70 3.65 -21.81
C SER A 406 2.58 4.50 -20.56
N VAL A 407 1.34 4.80 -20.19
CA VAL A 407 0.96 5.52 -18.97
C VAL A 407 0.01 4.62 -18.21
N GLU A 408 0.39 4.15 -17.02
CA GLU A 408 -0.44 3.32 -16.13
C GLU A 408 -0.67 4.05 -14.80
N GLY A 409 -1.93 4.27 -14.43
CA GLY A 409 -2.34 4.78 -13.13
C GLY A 409 -2.93 3.65 -12.29
N THR A 410 -2.34 3.35 -11.13
CA THR A 410 -2.86 2.34 -10.19
C THR A 410 -3.23 2.96 -8.84
N ARG A 411 -4.35 2.54 -8.26
CA ARG A 411 -4.87 3.05 -6.98
C ARG A 411 -5.36 1.92 -6.11
N GLN A 412 -5.07 2.01 -4.82
CA GLN A 412 -5.68 1.15 -3.81
C GLN A 412 -7.13 1.61 -3.55
N VAL A 413 -8.13 0.74 -3.75
CA VAL A 413 -9.56 1.07 -3.60
C VAL A 413 -10.17 0.43 -2.34
N GLY A 414 -9.70 -0.78 -2.02
CA GLY A 414 -9.96 -1.52 -0.77
C GLY A 414 -8.63 -1.83 -0.05
N ASP A 415 -8.66 -2.37 1.16
CA ASP A 415 -7.42 -2.57 1.94
C ASP A 415 -6.51 -3.58 1.26
N PHE A 416 -7.10 -4.60 0.64
CA PHE A 416 -6.41 -5.59 -0.18
C PHE A 416 -6.65 -5.45 -1.68
N THR A 417 -7.46 -4.47 -2.12
CA THR A 417 -7.88 -4.32 -3.52
C THR A 417 -7.21 -3.13 -4.19
N ARG A 418 -6.52 -3.37 -5.30
CA ARG A 418 -5.98 -2.33 -6.18
C ARG A 418 -6.64 -2.42 -7.55
N MET A 419 -6.88 -1.25 -8.14
CA MET A 419 -7.38 -1.10 -9.50
C MET A 419 -6.43 -0.19 -10.27
N GLY A 420 -6.29 -0.43 -11.56
CA GLY A 420 -5.48 0.39 -12.43
C GLY A 420 -6.07 0.55 -13.81
N LEU A 421 -5.73 1.66 -14.43
CA LEU A 421 -6.04 2.00 -15.81
C LEU A 421 -4.74 2.41 -16.48
N GLY A 422 -4.46 1.90 -17.67
CA GLY A 422 -3.31 2.29 -18.44
C GLY A 422 -3.64 2.45 -19.91
N VAL A 423 -2.85 3.25 -20.60
CA VAL A 423 -2.97 3.54 -22.03
C VAL A 423 -1.56 3.56 -22.58
N GLY A 424 -1.33 2.90 -23.71
CA GLY A 424 -0.03 2.93 -24.35
C GLY A 424 -0.01 2.34 -25.73
N VAL A 425 1.04 2.65 -26.48
CA VAL A 425 1.32 2.08 -27.79
C VAL A 425 2.16 0.82 -27.58
N GLN A 426 1.60 -0.34 -27.91
CA GLN A 426 2.21 -1.65 -27.68
C GLN A 426 2.51 -2.38 -28.99
N GLY A 427 3.59 -1.98 -29.66
CA GLY A 427 4.10 -2.65 -30.87
C GLY A 427 3.00 -2.91 -31.91
N ALA A 428 2.87 -4.16 -32.36
CA ALA A 428 1.91 -4.56 -33.39
C ALA A 428 0.42 -4.41 -33.01
N ARG A 429 0.08 -4.27 -31.72
CA ARG A 429 -1.32 -4.10 -31.27
C ARG A 429 -1.83 -2.66 -31.37
N GLY A 430 -0.96 -1.72 -31.73
CA GLY A 430 -1.30 -0.30 -31.79
C GLY A 430 -1.57 0.29 -30.41
N LEU A 431 -2.63 1.09 -30.30
CA LEU A 431 -3.03 1.78 -29.07
C LEU A 431 -3.88 0.86 -28.19
N VAL A 432 -3.38 0.55 -27.00
CA VAL A 432 -3.99 -0.40 -26.06
C VAL A 432 -4.36 0.31 -24.75
N MET A 433 -5.60 0.12 -24.31
CA MET A 433 -6.08 0.51 -23.00
C MET A 433 -6.11 -0.71 -22.08
N THR A 434 -5.41 -0.66 -20.96
CA THR A 434 -5.30 -1.77 -20.00
C THR A 434 -6.08 -1.48 -18.73
N ILE A 435 -7.03 -2.34 -18.37
CA ILE A 435 -7.70 -2.30 -17.08
C ILE A 435 -7.07 -3.37 -16.19
N SER A 436 -6.60 -3.02 -15.00
CA SER A 436 -6.02 -3.96 -14.04
C SER A 436 -6.79 -3.97 -12.73
N TRP A 437 -6.95 -5.16 -12.17
CA TRP A 437 -7.54 -5.37 -10.84
C TRP A 437 -6.69 -6.40 -10.11
N SER A 438 -6.46 -6.19 -8.82
CA SER A 438 -5.79 -7.18 -8.00
C SER A 438 -6.31 -7.17 -6.58
N ARG A 439 -6.54 -8.36 -6.02
CA ARG A 439 -6.96 -8.55 -4.63
C ARG A 439 -6.37 -9.84 -4.06
N LEU A 440 -5.81 -9.79 -2.84
CA LEU A 440 -5.36 -10.97 -2.10
C LEU A 440 -4.54 -11.95 -2.97
N GLY A 441 -3.45 -11.49 -3.58
CA GLY A 441 -2.59 -12.33 -4.43
C GLY A 441 -3.12 -12.64 -5.84
N GLN A 442 -4.41 -12.37 -6.13
CA GLN A 442 -5.02 -12.58 -7.45
C GLN A 442 -4.91 -11.31 -8.31
N ARG A 443 -4.52 -11.43 -9.58
CA ARG A 443 -4.40 -10.30 -10.53
C ARG A 443 -5.15 -10.57 -11.82
N ILE A 444 -6.09 -9.69 -12.17
CA ILE A 444 -6.83 -9.68 -13.43
C ILE A 444 -6.33 -8.51 -14.28
N LYS A 445 -6.01 -8.76 -15.55
CA LYS A 445 -5.65 -7.72 -16.54
C LYS A 445 -6.51 -7.86 -17.80
N LEU A 446 -7.01 -6.74 -18.30
CA LEU A 446 -7.82 -6.68 -19.51
C LEU A 446 -7.20 -5.65 -20.47
N PRO A 447 -6.25 -6.05 -21.33
CA PRO A 447 -5.76 -5.19 -22.41
C PRO A 447 -6.78 -5.16 -23.56
N VAL A 448 -7.28 -3.96 -23.87
CA VAL A 448 -8.21 -3.68 -24.97
C VAL A 448 -7.46 -2.91 -26.04
N ALA A 449 -7.25 -3.49 -27.23
CA ALA A 449 -6.73 -2.75 -28.37
C ALA A 449 -7.82 -1.82 -28.91
N VAL A 450 -7.55 -0.52 -29.02
CA VAL A 450 -8.55 0.52 -29.33
C VAL A 450 -8.36 1.08 -30.74
N CYS A 451 -7.11 1.13 -31.21
CA CYS A 451 -6.76 1.65 -32.54
C CYS A 451 -5.58 0.83 -33.10
N PRO A 452 -5.62 0.39 -34.37
CA PRO A 452 -4.54 -0.37 -34.99
C PRO A 452 -3.32 0.53 -35.22
N LEU A 453 -2.12 -0.06 -35.24
CA LEU A 453 -0.85 0.68 -35.31
C LEU A 453 -0.77 1.68 -36.47
N GLN A 454 -1.36 1.34 -37.62
CA GLN A 454 -1.33 2.17 -38.84
C GLN A 454 -2.13 3.46 -38.71
N ALA A 455 -3.21 3.45 -37.92
CA ALA A 455 -4.11 4.59 -37.74
C ALA A 455 -3.79 5.40 -36.46
N VAL A 456 -2.68 5.12 -35.78
CA VAL A 456 -2.32 5.82 -34.54
C VAL A 456 -1.79 7.21 -34.85
N ASN A 457 -2.65 8.21 -34.72
CA ASN A 457 -2.28 9.62 -34.75
C ASN A 457 -2.12 10.21 -33.34
N ALA A 458 -1.42 11.35 -33.24
CA ALA A 458 -1.21 12.06 -31.98
C ALA A 458 -2.53 12.45 -31.29
N ASP A 459 -3.55 12.82 -32.07
CA ASP A 459 -4.87 13.17 -31.55
C ASP A 459 -5.62 11.95 -30.99
N ALA A 460 -5.56 10.81 -31.68
CA ALA A 460 -6.13 9.55 -31.18
C ALA A 460 -5.46 9.11 -29.87
N ALA A 461 -4.13 9.22 -29.79
CA ALA A 461 -3.36 8.99 -28.57
C ALA A 461 -3.76 9.95 -27.43
N ALA A 462 -3.96 11.24 -27.73
CA ALA A 462 -4.37 12.24 -26.75
C ALA A 462 -5.79 11.97 -26.21
N VAL A 463 -6.74 11.64 -27.09
CA VAL A 463 -8.11 11.26 -26.68
C VAL A 463 -8.09 10.02 -25.80
N ALA A 464 -7.33 8.99 -26.20
CA ALA A 464 -7.20 7.76 -25.41
C ALA A 464 -6.55 7.99 -24.05
N LEU A 465 -5.64 8.96 -23.91
CA LEU A 465 -5.03 9.32 -22.62
C LEU A 465 -5.99 10.13 -21.73
N ILE A 466 -6.66 11.12 -22.31
CA ILE A 466 -7.52 12.05 -21.57
C ILE A 466 -8.81 11.36 -21.11
N PHE A 467 -9.40 10.50 -21.95
CA PHE A 467 -10.71 9.90 -21.69
C PHE A 467 -10.76 9.10 -20.37
N PRO A 468 -9.86 8.14 -20.09
CA PRO A 468 -9.87 7.40 -18.82
C PRO A 468 -9.63 8.30 -17.61
N TRP A 469 -8.82 9.35 -17.77
CA TRP A 469 -8.50 10.28 -16.69
C TRP A 469 -9.67 11.20 -16.34
N VAL A 470 -10.37 11.71 -17.35
CA VAL A 470 -11.62 12.49 -17.19
C VAL A 470 -12.73 11.61 -16.62
N ALA A 471 -12.91 10.38 -17.13
CA ALA A 471 -13.87 9.43 -16.61
C ALA A 471 -13.60 9.11 -15.13
N TYR A 472 -12.33 8.87 -14.76
CA TYR A 472 -11.92 8.69 -13.37
C TYR A 472 -12.25 9.91 -12.51
N CYS A 473 -11.93 11.12 -12.97
CA CYS A 473 -12.24 12.34 -12.23
C CYS A 473 -13.75 12.53 -12.05
N ALA A 474 -14.56 12.27 -13.08
CA ALA A 474 -16.00 12.36 -13.01
C ALA A 474 -16.58 11.39 -11.96
N VAL A 475 -16.10 10.15 -11.91
CA VAL A 475 -16.55 9.16 -10.92
C VAL A 475 -16.06 9.50 -9.50
N GLU A 476 -14.78 9.87 -9.36
CA GLU A 476 -14.16 10.20 -8.07
C GLU A 476 -14.81 11.43 -7.43
N PHE A 477 -14.96 12.52 -8.19
CA PHE A 477 -15.49 13.79 -7.67
C PHE A 477 -17.02 13.86 -7.74
N GLY A 478 -17.66 13.20 -8.70
CA GLY A 478 -19.10 13.21 -8.89
C GLY A 478 -19.86 12.19 -8.03
N TRP A 479 -19.28 11.01 -7.78
CA TRP A 479 -19.96 9.93 -7.05
C TRP A 479 -19.26 9.53 -5.75
N ILE A 480 -17.99 9.10 -5.81
CA ILE A 480 -17.27 8.49 -4.69
C ILE A 480 -17.10 9.48 -3.54
N ARG A 481 -16.43 10.62 -3.79
CA ARG A 481 -16.15 11.62 -2.74
C ARG A 481 -17.41 12.22 -2.12
N PRO A 482 -18.47 12.58 -2.88
CA PRO A 482 -19.73 13.03 -2.30
C PRO A 482 -20.39 11.99 -1.41
N GLN A 483 -20.39 10.71 -1.80
CA GLN A 483 -20.97 9.64 -1.01
C GLN A 483 -20.19 9.41 0.29
N GLU A 484 -18.85 9.36 0.24
CA GLU A 484 -18.00 9.26 1.43
C GLU A 484 -18.22 10.46 2.38
N ARG A 485 -18.34 11.68 1.84
CA ARG A 485 -18.67 12.88 2.62
C ARG A 485 -20.05 12.79 3.27
N ARG A 486 -21.06 12.29 2.55
CA ARG A 486 -22.43 12.11 3.08
C ARG A 486 -22.45 11.07 4.19
N ASN A 487 -21.81 9.92 4.00
CA ASN A 487 -21.74 8.86 5.00
C ASN A 487 -21.00 9.33 6.25
N ARG A 488 -19.84 9.99 6.10
CA ARG A 488 -19.11 10.57 7.23
C ARG A 488 -19.95 11.60 7.97
N ARG A 489 -20.60 12.54 7.27
CA ARG A 489 -21.49 13.52 7.91
C ARG A 489 -22.65 12.86 8.65
N LYS A 490 -23.23 11.80 8.10
CA LYS A 490 -24.30 11.03 8.76
C LYS A 490 -23.82 10.36 10.04
N LEU A 491 -22.64 9.72 10.02
CA LEU A 491 -22.05 9.08 11.20
C LEU A 491 -21.79 10.12 12.31
N ILE A 492 -21.18 11.25 11.95
CA ILE A 492 -20.91 12.35 12.89
C ILE A 492 -22.21 12.92 13.46
N ALA A 493 -23.21 13.17 12.61
CA ALA A 493 -24.50 13.70 13.05
C ALA A 493 -25.28 12.71 13.94
N ARG A 494 -25.16 11.40 13.70
CA ARG A 494 -25.76 10.36 14.57
C ARG A 494 -25.13 10.38 15.96
N ARG A 495 -23.80 10.38 16.03
CA ARG A 495 -23.08 10.49 17.31
C ARG A 495 -23.39 11.80 18.04
N GLN A 496 -23.38 12.92 17.32
CA GLN A 496 -23.72 14.22 17.89
C GLN A 496 -25.15 14.24 18.46
N LYS A 497 -26.12 13.58 17.82
CA LYS A 497 -27.48 13.45 18.34
C LYS A 497 -27.55 12.61 19.62
N GLN A 498 -26.75 11.56 19.76
CA GLN A 498 -26.68 10.76 20.98
C GLN A 498 -26.14 11.61 22.14
N LEU A 499 -25.01 12.29 21.93
CA LEU A 499 -24.40 13.16 22.95
C LEU A 499 -25.29 14.35 23.34
N ARG A 500 -26.04 14.92 22.38
CA ARG A 500 -26.97 16.02 22.66
C ARG A 500 -28.09 15.65 23.63
N LYS A 501 -28.47 14.36 23.71
CA LYS A 501 -29.49 13.91 24.68
C LYS A 501 -29.01 14.00 26.13
N LEU A 502 -27.69 13.99 26.34
CA LEU A 502 -27.05 13.95 27.66
C LEU A 502 -26.74 15.37 28.19
N ILE A 503 -26.80 16.38 27.33
CA ILE A 503 -26.53 17.79 27.69
C ILE A 503 -27.41 18.26 28.86
N PRO A 504 -28.74 18.04 28.91
CA PRO A 504 -29.56 18.53 30.01
C PRO A 504 -29.11 17.98 31.36
N GLN A 505 -28.79 16.69 31.43
CA GLN A 505 -28.29 16.04 32.64
C GLN A 505 -26.96 16.66 33.07
N LYS A 506 -25.99 16.76 32.16
CA LYS A 506 -24.67 17.35 32.45
C LYS A 506 -24.74 18.84 32.79
N SER A 507 -25.67 19.57 32.19
CA SER A 507 -25.92 20.97 32.52
C SER A 507 -26.48 21.13 33.93
N ALA A 508 -27.33 20.20 34.38
CA ALA A 508 -27.87 20.19 35.74
C ALA A 508 -26.79 19.84 36.78
N GLU A 509 -25.94 18.84 36.50
CA GLU A 509 -24.78 18.49 37.33
C GLU A 509 -23.81 19.68 37.47
N SER A 510 -23.48 20.34 36.35
CA SER A 510 -22.67 21.56 36.32
C SER A 510 -23.31 22.69 37.12
N ALA A 511 -24.62 22.92 36.98
CA ALA A 511 -25.34 23.95 37.74
C ALA A 511 -25.30 23.70 39.26
N GLN A 512 -25.49 22.46 39.70
CA GLN A 512 -25.39 22.08 41.11
C GLN A 512 -23.98 22.31 41.66
N ALA A 513 -22.94 21.93 40.91
CA ALA A 513 -21.56 22.19 41.31
C ALA A 513 -21.26 23.70 41.40
N ILE A 514 -21.78 24.50 40.46
CA ILE A 514 -21.65 25.96 40.49
C ILE A 514 -22.31 26.54 41.74
N GLU A 515 -23.51 26.08 42.10
CA GLU A 515 -24.23 26.54 43.29
C GLU A 515 -23.44 26.25 44.58
N LEU A 516 -22.87 25.05 44.71
CA LEU A 516 -22.04 24.67 45.86
C LEU A 516 -20.77 25.54 46.00
N MET A 517 -20.18 25.98 44.88
CA MET A 517 -18.97 26.80 44.89
C MET A 517 -19.23 28.30 45.04
N ALA A 518 -20.43 28.78 44.69
CA ALA A 518 -20.72 30.20 44.49
C ALA A 518 -20.36 31.08 45.69
N ASP A 519 -20.75 30.69 46.90
CA ASP A 519 -20.52 31.49 48.12
C ASP A 519 -19.04 31.59 48.49
N GLN A 520 -18.30 30.49 48.37
CA GLN A 520 -16.86 30.46 48.65
C GLN A 520 -16.09 31.31 47.63
N VAL A 521 -16.43 31.16 46.34
CA VAL A 521 -15.80 31.90 45.24
C VAL A 521 -16.08 33.39 45.36
N ARG A 522 -17.32 33.80 45.70
CA ARG A 522 -17.67 35.21 45.89
C ARG A 522 -16.81 35.85 46.99
N ARG A 523 -16.67 35.20 48.15
CA ARG A 523 -15.81 35.70 49.24
C ARG A 523 -14.35 35.79 48.83
N ARG A 524 -13.84 34.84 48.04
CA ARG A 524 -12.46 34.86 47.53
C ARG A 524 -12.26 36.01 46.55
N GLN A 525 -13.18 36.22 45.60
CA GLN A 525 -13.13 37.32 44.65
C GLN A 525 -13.22 38.69 45.35
N GLU A 526 -14.08 38.87 46.35
CA GLU A 526 -14.16 40.13 47.11
C GLU A 526 -12.85 40.46 47.83
N ARG A 527 -12.14 39.43 48.32
CA ARG A 527 -10.81 39.61 48.94
C ARG A 527 -9.75 40.00 47.91
N GLU A 528 -9.75 39.34 46.75
CA GLU A 528 -8.85 39.69 45.65
C GLU A 528 -9.14 41.11 45.14
N ASP A 529 -10.41 41.50 45.00
CA ASP A 529 -10.80 42.85 44.54
C ASP A 529 -10.29 43.95 45.48
N ARG A 530 -10.41 43.75 46.81
CA ARG A 530 -9.84 44.69 47.80
C ARG A 530 -8.33 44.81 47.74
N GLN A 531 -7.64 43.78 47.26
CA GLN A 531 -6.18 43.74 47.13
C GLN A 531 -5.73 44.16 45.72
N GLY A 532 -6.65 44.52 44.83
CA GLY A 532 -6.37 44.81 43.43
C GLY A 532 -5.90 43.58 42.63
N GLY A 533 -6.21 42.38 43.11
CA GLY A 533 -5.88 41.09 42.52
C GLY A 533 -6.73 40.74 41.29
N LEU A 534 -6.67 39.46 40.88
CA LEU A 534 -7.35 38.97 39.69
C LEU A 534 -8.82 38.64 39.98
N VAL A 535 -9.75 39.32 39.29
CA VAL A 535 -11.19 39.13 39.44
C VAL A 535 -11.80 38.74 38.09
N ILE A 536 -12.42 37.56 38.00
CA ILE A 536 -13.07 37.09 36.76
C ILE A 536 -14.46 37.73 36.66
N THR A 537 -14.67 38.58 35.66
CA THR A 537 -15.94 39.28 35.45
C THR A 537 -16.92 38.44 34.65
N LYS A 538 -16.43 37.70 33.66
CA LYS A 538 -17.24 36.81 32.82
C LYS A 538 -16.38 35.69 32.26
N ALA A 539 -16.90 34.48 32.18
CA ALA A 539 -16.29 33.43 31.38
C ALA A 539 -17.35 32.56 30.67
N GLU A 540 -17.09 32.26 29.41
CA GLU A 540 -17.97 31.48 28.54
C GLU A 540 -17.18 30.37 27.85
N TYR A 541 -17.73 29.17 27.86
CA TYR A 541 -17.14 28.00 27.22
C TYR A 541 -18.13 27.42 26.21
N GLY A 542 -17.74 27.26 24.95
CA GLY A 542 -18.62 26.64 23.96
C GLY A 542 -18.24 26.88 22.51
N TYR A 543 -19.17 26.56 21.61
CA TYR A 543 -18.98 26.69 20.17
C TYR A 543 -19.46 28.04 19.65
N TYR A 544 -18.56 28.78 19.01
CA TYR A 544 -18.85 30.05 18.35
C TYR A 544 -18.85 29.86 16.83
N PRO A 545 -20.02 29.89 16.16
CA PRO A 545 -20.06 29.75 14.71
C PRO A 545 -19.40 30.95 14.02
N SER A 546 -18.42 30.68 13.16
CA SER A 546 -17.80 31.71 12.31
C SER A 546 -18.88 32.34 11.39
N LYS A 547 -19.04 33.67 11.45
CA LYS A 547 -19.86 34.46 10.49
C LYS A 547 -19.22 34.47 9.10
N ARG A 548 -19.28 33.35 8.38
CA ARG A 548 -18.86 33.29 6.97
C ARG A 548 -19.97 33.83 6.08
N LYS A 549 -19.62 34.80 5.20
CA LYS A 549 -20.47 35.35 4.14
C LYS A 549 -21.13 34.21 3.35
N GLY A 550 -22.44 34.02 3.50
CA GLY A 550 -23.23 33.06 2.74
C GLY A 550 -23.89 31.91 3.53
N SER A 551 -23.65 31.78 4.84
CA SER A 551 -24.42 30.84 5.68
C SER A 551 -25.82 31.42 5.96
N LYS A 552 -26.88 30.81 5.40
CA LYS A 552 -28.26 31.11 5.79
C LYS A 552 -28.49 30.69 7.24
N GLY A 553 -28.51 31.69 8.14
CA GLY A 553 -28.85 31.56 9.56
C GLY A 553 -27.71 32.01 10.47
N ASP A 554 -27.95 33.08 11.23
CA ASP A 554 -27.22 33.35 12.48
C ASP A 554 -27.56 32.18 13.41
N ARG A 555 -26.67 31.18 13.48
CA ARG A 555 -26.77 30.16 14.52
C ARG A 555 -26.35 30.82 15.81
N GLU A 556 -27.21 30.77 16.81
CA GLU A 556 -26.88 31.22 18.15
C GLU A 556 -25.69 30.42 18.68
N PRO A 557 -24.77 31.05 19.42
CA PRO A 557 -23.63 30.36 20.02
C PRO A 557 -24.13 29.34 21.06
N GLU A 558 -23.65 28.10 20.98
CA GLU A 558 -23.95 27.05 21.96
C GLU A 558 -22.90 27.15 23.08
N VAL A 559 -23.21 27.93 24.14
CA VAL A 559 -22.26 28.32 25.20
C VAL A 559 -22.77 28.01 26.60
N ALA A 560 -21.85 27.58 27.47
CA ALA A 560 -22.02 27.40 28.90
C ALA A 560 -21.38 28.57 29.66
N ASN A 561 -22.08 29.10 30.67
CA ASN A 561 -21.53 30.09 31.57
C ASN A 561 -20.64 29.40 32.61
N VAL A 562 -19.35 29.71 32.60
CA VAL A 562 -18.33 29.09 33.46
C VAL A 562 -17.62 30.12 34.33
N THR A 563 -18.25 31.26 34.60
CA THR A 563 -17.66 32.38 35.35
C THR A 563 -17.23 31.98 36.77
N ILE A 564 -18.11 31.32 37.53
CA ILE A 564 -17.83 30.87 38.90
C ILE A 564 -16.75 29.77 38.92
N PRO A 565 -16.83 28.71 38.11
CA PRO A 565 -15.77 27.70 37.98
C PRO A 565 -14.39 28.27 37.66
N VAL A 566 -14.30 29.16 36.67
CA VAL A 566 -13.01 29.79 36.29
C VAL A 566 -12.47 30.64 37.43
N ALA A 567 -13.34 31.36 38.14
CA ALA A 567 -12.93 32.14 39.30
C ALA A 567 -12.50 31.28 40.50
N ALA A 568 -13.07 30.09 40.67
CA ALA A 568 -12.67 29.17 41.73
C ALA A 568 -11.19 28.75 41.59
N LEU A 569 -10.70 28.67 40.35
CA LEU A 569 -9.32 28.33 40.01
C LEU A 569 -8.31 29.46 40.24
N VAL A 570 -8.76 30.69 40.53
CA VAL A 570 -7.86 31.80 40.83
C VAL A 570 -7.21 31.58 42.19
N ASP A 571 -5.89 31.45 42.24
CA ASP A 571 -5.12 31.40 43.49
C ASP A 571 -4.04 32.48 43.54
N ARG A 572 -3.96 33.18 44.68
CA ARG A 572 -3.00 34.28 44.94
C ARG A 572 -2.93 35.29 43.78
N GLY A 573 -4.08 35.73 43.27
CA GLY A 573 -4.16 36.67 42.15
C GLY A 573 -3.72 36.14 40.79
N GLN A 574 -3.61 34.82 40.59
CA GLN A 574 -3.26 34.19 39.31
C GLN A 574 -4.23 33.06 38.95
N LEU A 575 -4.48 32.88 37.66
CA LEU A 575 -5.23 31.73 37.10
C LEU A 575 -4.29 30.96 36.18
N VAL A 576 -4.18 29.65 36.38
CA VAL A 576 -3.42 28.76 35.51
C VAL A 576 -4.29 27.55 35.15
N ILE A 577 -4.61 27.41 33.87
CA ILE A 577 -5.25 26.23 33.29
C ILE A 577 -4.20 25.52 32.44
N SER A 578 -3.79 24.32 32.86
CA SER A 578 -2.80 23.51 32.13
C SER A 578 -3.33 23.12 30.75
N LYS A 579 -2.40 22.89 29.81
CA LYS A 579 -2.69 22.33 28.49
C LYS A 579 -3.17 20.87 28.55
N GLU A 580 -2.78 20.14 29.59
CA GLU A 580 -3.08 18.72 29.78
C GLU A 580 -4.49 18.50 30.31
N THR A 581 -5.02 19.47 31.07
CA THR A 581 -6.37 19.41 31.61
C THR A 581 -7.39 19.78 30.54
N ALA A 582 -8.20 18.80 30.12
CA ALA A 582 -9.33 19.07 29.25
C ALA A 582 -10.33 20.02 29.93
N LYS A 583 -10.70 21.10 29.26
CA LYS A 583 -11.44 22.21 29.90
C LYS A 583 -12.79 21.79 30.48
N PHE A 584 -13.45 20.80 29.90
CA PHE A 584 -14.72 20.28 30.40
C PHE A 584 -14.58 19.34 31.62
N HIS A 585 -13.38 18.89 31.99
CA HIS A 585 -13.13 18.16 33.24
C HIS A 585 -13.03 19.10 34.46
N ILE A 586 -12.92 20.41 34.24
CA ILE A 586 -12.90 21.39 35.33
C ILE A 586 -14.27 21.34 36.02
N LEU A 587 -14.27 21.21 37.35
CA LEU A 587 -15.51 21.15 38.14
C LEU A 587 -16.43 22.35 37.82
N GLY A 588 -17.69 22.07 37.52
CA GLY A 588 -18.67 23.08 37.13
C GLY A 588 -18.66 23.44 35.64
N PHE A 589 -17.76 22.90 34.83
CA PHE A 589 -17.87 22.94 33.37
C PHE A 589 -18.78 21.82 32.86
N HIS A 590 -19.39 22.04 31.69
CA HIS A 590 -19.98 20.99 30.87
C HIS A 590 -19.72 21.29 29.39
N ASP A 591 -19.88 20.31 28.51
CA ASP A 591 -19.76 20.49 27.06
C ASP A 591 -21.12 20.90 26.45
N PRO A 592 -21.34 22.17 26.07
CA PRO A 592 -22.60 22.61 25.47
C PRO A 592 -22.73 22.22 23.99
N ALA A 593 -21.64 21.85 23.32
CA ALA A 593 -21.57 21.62 21.88
C ALA A 593 -20.69 20.41 21.55
N PRO A 594 -21.18 19.17 21.79
CA PRO A 594 -20.40 17.96 21.56
C PRO A 594 -19.93 17.83 20.11
N LEU A 595 -18.70 17.35 19.93
CA LEU A 595 -18.02 17.15 18.65
C LEU A 595 -17.87 18.42 17.79
N GLN A 596 -17.96 19.60 18.40
CA GLN A 596 -17.67 20.89 17.76
C GLN A 596 -16.43 21.53 18.42
N PRO A 597 -15.67 22.38 17.70
CA PRO A 597 -14.48 23.04 18.25
C PRO A 597 -14.91 24.10 19.27
N LYS A 598 -14.51 23.94 20.52
CA LYS A 598 -14.90 24.85 21.60
C LYS A 598 -13.78 25.82 21.96
N ILE A 599 -14.20 26.98 22.43
CA ILE A 599 -13.32 28.07 22.85
C ILE A 599 -13.75 28.51 24.24
N LEU A 600 -12.78 28.64 25.14
CA LEU A 600 -12.96 29.30 26.43
C LEU A 600 -12.61 30.78 26.28
N LYS A 601 -13.58 31.65 26.56
CA LYS A 601 -13.43 33.10 26.59
C LYS A 601 -13.47 33.57 28.04
N ILE A 602 -12.48 34.35 28.46
CA ILE A 602 -12.38 34.86 29.83
C ILE A 602 -12.20 36.38 29.78
N TRP A 603 -13.10 37.08 30.45
CA TRP A 603 -13.00 38.50 30.76
C TRP A 603 -12.67 38.65 32.24
N TYR A 604 -11.69 39.49 32.55
CA TYR A 604 -11.24 39.67 33.93
C TYR A 604 -10.73 41.08 34.17
N ARG A 605 -10.69 41.47 35.45
CA ARG A 605 -10.14 42.73 35.94
C ARG A 605 -8.91 42.43 36.79
N TYR A 606 -7.85 43.19 36.57
CA TYR A 606 -6.62 43.12 37.36
C TYR A 606 -6.07 44.54 37.54
N HIS A 607 -5.84 44.97 38.78
CA HIS A 607 -5.52 46.36 39.13
C HIS A 607 -6.43 47.39 38.42
N ASP A 608 -7.75 47.20 38.52
CA ASP A 608 -8.78 48.06 37.92
C ASP A 608 -8.73 48.22 36.40
N LYS A 609 -8.03 47.33 35.70
CA LYS A 609 -7.97 47.29 34.23
C LYS A 609 -8.62 46.03 33.68
N GLU A 610 -9.39 46.18 32.62
CA GLU A 610 -10.08 45.07 31.96
C GLU A 610 -9.16 44.33 31.00
N HIS A 611 -9.31 43.02 30.96
CA HIS A 611 -8.53 42.12 30.14
C HIS A 611 -9.42 41.03 29.52
N TYR A 612 -8.98 40.50 28.38
CA TYR A 612 -9.66 39.46 27.61
C TYR A 612 -8.68 38.41 27.07
N VAL A 613 -9.07 37.14 27.15
CA VAL A 613 -8.34 36.03 26.52
C VAL A 613 -9.30 34.99 25.94
N GLU A 614 -8.91 34.44 24.79
CA GLU A 614 -9.54 33.27 24.16
C GLU A 614 -8.54 32.12 24.15
N ALA A 615 -9.02 30.90 24.38
CA ALA A 615 -8.19 29.71 24.24
C ALA A 615 -8.98 28.47 23.81
N ASN A 616 -8.43 27.73 22.85
CA ASN A 616 -9.00 26.46 22.36
C ASN A 616 -8.87 25.35 23.41
N ASP A 617 -9.65 24.28 23.33
CA ASP A 617 -9.61 23.14 24.28
C ASP A 617 -8.22 22.56 24.52
N THR A 618 -7.34 22.60 23.51
CA THR A 618 -5.97 22.07 23.55
C THR A 618 -4.90 23.10 23.92
N GLU A 619 -5.30 24.30 24.32
CA GLU A 619 -4.43 25.41 24.71
C GLU A 619 -4.60 25.73 26.20
N GLY A 620 -3.48 25.77 26.92
CA GLY A 620 -3.43 26.25 28.30
C GLY A 620 -3.63 27.77 28.39
N VAL A 621 -4.07 28.25 29.54
CA VAL A 621 -4.33 29.68 29.79
C VAL A 621 -3.67 30.11 31.08
N THR A 622 -3.07 31.29 31.08
CA THR A 622 -2.53 31.91 32.29
C THR A 622 -2.98 33.37 32.35
N CYS A 623 -3.52 33.79 33.49
CA CYS A 623 -3.89 35.19 33.76
C CYS A 623 -3.32 35.64 35.11
N PRO A 624 -2.95 36.92 35.28
CA PRO A 624 -3.01 38.00 34.30
C PRO A 624 -1.81 37.99 33.32
N MET A 625 -2.03 38.44 32.08
CA MET A 625 -0.95 38.71 31.12
C MET A 625 -1.15 40.06 30.45
N ARG A 626 -0.05 40.78 30.19
CA ARG A 626 -0.08 42.11 29.56
C ARG A 626 -0.73 42.09 28.18
N GLN A 627 -0.58 41.00 27.43
CA GLN A 627 -1.18 40.82 26.10
C GLN A 627 -2.71 40.71 26.11
N HIS A 628 -3.31 40.44 27.28
CA HIS A 628 -4.76 40.33 27.43
C HIS A 628 -5.41 41.70 27.72
N LEU A 629 -4.62 42.75 27.98
CA LEU A 629 -5.15 44.06 28.33
C LEU A 629 -6.02 44.58 27.19
N LEU A 630 -7.24 45.00 27.51
CA LEU A 630 -8.11 45.67 26.56
C LEU A 630 -7.68 47.14 26.49
N ASP A 631 -7.39 47.63 25.28
CA ASP A 631 -7.15 49.07 25.06
C ASP A 631 -8.48 49.82 25.29
N ALA A 632 -8.41 50.87 26.10
CA ALA A 632 -9.55 51.71 26.47
C ALA A 632 -9.98 52.67 25.36
#